data_AF-A0A353WYG1-F1
#
_entry.id   AF-A0A353WYG1-F1
#
_cell.length_a   1.000
_cell.length_b   1.000
_cell.length_c   1.000
_cell.angle_alpha   90.00
_cell.angle_beta   90.00
_cell.angle_gamma   90.00
#
_symmetry.space_group_name_H-M   'P 1'
#
loop_
_entity.id
_entity.type
_entity.pdbx_description
1 polymer ?
#
loop_
_entity_poly.entity_id
_entity_poly.type
_entity_poly.pdbx_seq_one_letter_code
_entity_poly.pdbx_strand_id
1 'polypeptide(L)'
;MLPARYEDTLHLSRLISKDLSIDPNELEVAEKENLEDLHKQLTLLVRKLLDQDFQFLMNAMYRIDISENDLAEALNTPNPENVASEIASLVIRREMKKMETRKKYSSGKSIF
;
A
#
# COMPACT_ATOMS: atom_id res chain seq x y z
N MET A 1 12.56 2.99 -6.94
CA MET A 1 12.37 2.46 -8.33
C MET A 1 11.06 1.66 -8.31
N LEU A 2 10.16 1.82 -9.29
CA LEU A 2 8.92 1.02 -9.33
C LEU A 2 9.28 -0.49 -9.36
N PRO A 3 8.48 -1.38 -8.74
CA PRO A 3 8.68 -2.81 -8.85
C PRO A 3 8.62 -3.17 -10.34
N ALA A 4 9.77 -3.56 -10.91
CA ALA A 4 9.89 -3.86 -12.33
C ALA A 4 9.63 -5.34 -12.63
N ARG A 5 9.49 -6.17 -11.60
CA ARG A 5 9.34 -7.63 -11.67
C ARG A 5 8.12 -8.08 -10.87
N TYR A 6 7.42 -9.09 -11.37
CA TYR A 6 6.30 -9.75 -10.70
C TYR A 6 6.62 -10.09 -9.24
N GLU A 7 7.81 -10.65 -8.96
CA GLU A 7 8.22 -11.01 -7.60
C GLU A 7 8.27 -9.82 -6.63
N ASP A 8 8.68 -8.64 -7.11
CA ASP A 8 8.68 -7.44 -6.28
C ASP A 8 7.24 -6.96 -6.01
N THR A 9 6.34 -7.06 -7.00
CA THR A 9 4.91 -6.74 -6.87
C THR A 9 4.21 -7.71 -5.90
N LEU A 10 4.45 -9.01 -6.04
CA LEU A 10 3.92 -10.05 -5.15
C LEU A 10 4.44 -9.89 -3.72
N HIS A 11 5.71 -9.54 -3.55
CA HIS A 11 6.25 -9.24 -2.24
C HIS A 11 5.59 -8.00 -1.62
N LEU A 12 5.39 -6.95 -2.42
CA LEU A 12 4.72 -5.73 -1.99
C LEU A 12 3.27 -5.99 -1.59
N SER A 13 2.49 -6.75 -2.37
CA SER A 13 1.10 -7.07 -2.03
C SER A 13 1.01 -7.82 -0.70
N ARG A 14 1.87 -8.81 -0.47
CA ARG A 14 1.93 -9.55 0.80
C ARG A 14 2.28 -8.65 1.99
N LEU A 15 3.17 -7.68 1.81
CA LEU A 15 3.49 -6.70 2.86
C LEU A 15 2.30 -5.81 3.16
N ILE A 16 1.63 -5.27 2.12
CA ILE A 16 0.44 -4.46 2.26
C ILE A 16 -0.65 -5.24 3.00
N SER A 17 -0.95 -6.48 2.58
CA SER A 17 -1.99 -7.28 3.22
C SER A 17 -1.71 -7.51 4.70
N LYS A 18 -0.46 -7.85 5.02
CA LYS A 18 -0.02 -8.05 6.41
C LYS A 18 -0.14 -6.76 7.23
N ASP A 19 0.45 -5.66 6.76
CA ASP A 19 0.58 -4.44 7.54
C ASP A 19 -0.77 -3.70 7.68
N LEU A 20 -1.65 -3.80 6.68
CA LEU A 20 -3.04 -3.35 6.78
C LEU A 20 -3.94 -4.31 7.58
N SER A 21 -3.47 -5.52 7.90
CA SER A 21 -4.24 -6.56 8.59
C SER A 21 -5.51 -6.98 7.84
N ILE A 22 -5.39 -7.15 6.52
CA ILE A 22 -6.44 -7.65 5.63
C ILE A 22 -6.12 -9.07 5.18
N ASP A 23 -7.12 -9.79 4.67
CA ASP A 23 -6.91 -11.11 4.07
C ASP A 23 -5.97 -10.96 2.85
N PRO A 24 -4.89 -11.76 2.74
CA PRO A 24 -4.02 -11.77 1.56
C PRO A 24 -4.75 -12.00 0.24
N ASN A 25 -5.89 -12.71 0.25
CA ASN A 25 -6.70 -12.96 -0.93
C ASN A 25 -7.44 -11.70 -1.43
N GLU A 26 -7.52 -10.63 -0.63
CA GLU A 26 -8.05 -9.33 -1.07
C GLU A 26 -7.08 -8.58 -2.01
N LEU A 27 -5.79 -8.98 -2.06
CA LEU A 27 -4.75 -8.43 -2.93
C LEU A 27 -3.93 -9.56 -3.59
N GLU A 28 -4.61 -10.40 -4.34
CA GLU A 28 -3.99 -11.51 -5.07
C GLU A 28 -3.29 -10.99 -6.33
N VAL A 29 -1.97 -11.18 -6.42
CA VAL A 29 -1.17 -10.79 -7.59
C VAL A 29 -0.86 -12.02 -8.42
N ALA A 30 -1.37 -12.07 -9.65
CA ALA A 30 -1.08 -13.15 -10.60
C ALA A 30 0.28 -12.96 -11.32
N GLU A 31 0.87 -14.02 -11.90
CA GLU A 31 2.22 -14.03 -12.51
C GLU A 31 2.50 -12.94 -13.58
N LYS A 32 1.46 -12.32 -14.13
CA LYS A 32 1.57 -11.27 -15.17
C LYS A 32 1.22 -9.87 -14.67
N GLU A 33 0.74 -9.76 -13.45
CA GLU A 33 0.32 -8.49 -12.89
C GLU A 33 1.51 -7.66 -12.41
N ASN A 34 1.38 -6.37 -12.61
CA ASN A 34 2.40 -5.39 -12.27
C ASN A 34 1.89 -4.43 -11.18
N LEU A 35 2.69 -3.41 -10.87
CA LEU A 35 2.33 -2.43 -9.85
C LEU A 35 1.02 -1.69 -10.15
N GLU A 36 0.72 -1.41 -11.42
CA GLU A 36 -0.51 -0.74 -11.82
C GLU A 36 -1.73 -1.63 -11.52
N ASP A 37 -1.63 -2.94 -11.73
CA ASP A 37 -2.70 -3.89 -11.41
C ASP A 37 -2.92 -3.98 -9.89
N LEU A 38 -1.83 -4.07 -9.12
CA LEU A 38 -1.89 -4.02 -7.65
C LEU A 38 -2.50 -2.69 -7.16
N HIS A 39 -2.14 -1.57 -7.77
CA HIS A 39 -2.72 -0.25 -7.45
C HIS A 39 -4.23 -0.22 -7.73
N LYS A 40 -4.68 -0.79 -8.85
CA LYS A 40 -6.12 -0.91 -9.18
C LYS A 40 -6.86 -1.76 -8.15
N GLN A 41 -6.33 -2.93 -7.79
CA GLN A 41 -6.92 -3.80 -6.76
C GLN A 41 -7.01 -3.09 -5.41
N LEU A 42 -5.93 -2.42 -5.00
CA LEU A 42 -5.89 -1.67 -3.75
C LEU A 42 -6.85 -0.48 -3.76
N THR A 43 -7.02 0.19 -4.90
CA THR A 43 -8.00 1.27 -5.07
C THR A 43 -9.43 0.77 -4.87
N LEU A 44 -9.76 -0.42 -5.39
CA LEU A 44 -11.07 -1.04 -5.17
C LEU A 44 -11.29 -1.40 -3.70
N LEU A 45 -10.27 -1.97 -3.05
CA LEU A 45 -10.33 -2.29 -1.62
C LEU A 45 -10.51 -1.04 -0.76
N VAL A 46 -9.71 0.01 -1.01
CA VAL A 46 -9.83 1.27 -0.27
C VAL A 46 -11.20 1.88 -0.46
N ARG A 47 -11.76 1.86 -1.67
CA ARG A 47 -13.12 2.34 -1.91
C ARG A 47 -14.16 1.56 -1.12
N LYS A 48 -14.09 0.23 -1.13
CA LYS A 48 -14.94 -0.63 -0.28
C LYS A 48 -14.84 -0.22 1.20
N LEU A 49 -13.64 0.05 1.70
CA LEU A 49 -13.45 0.48 3.09
C LEU A 49 -13.95 1.90 3.37
N LEU A 50 -13.77 2.85 2.45
CA LEU A 50 -14.35 4.19 2.56
C LEU A 50 -15.88 4.12 2.70
N ASP A 51 -16.52 3.24 1.92
CA ASP A 51 -17.98 3.11 1.89
C ASP A 51 -18.54 2.29 3.06
N GLN A 52 -17.81 1.27 3.53
CA GLN A 52 -18.34 0.24 4.43
C GLN A 52 -17.68 0.20 5.81
N ASP A 53 -16.42 0.59 5.94
CA ASP A 53 -15.66 0.51 7.19
C ASP A 53 -14.53 1.55 7.27
N PHE A 54 -14.94 2.83 7.32
CA PHE A 54 -14.01 3.95 7.39
C PHE A 54 -13.12 3.88 8.64
N GLN A 55 -13.64 3.37 9.76
CA GLN A 55 -12.88 3.24 11.00
C GLN A 55 -11.73 2.24 10.85
N PHE A 56 -11.97 1.11 10.18
CA PHE A 56 -10.90 0.17 9.84
C PHE A 56 -9.85 0.81 8.94
N LEU A 57 -10.26 1.57 7.90
CA LEU A 57 -9.34 2.27 7.01
C LEU A 57 -8.40 3.20 7.80
N MET A 58 -8.97 4.08 8.63
CA MET A 58 -8.21 5.01 9.47
C MET A 58 -7.19 4.28 10.36
N ASN A 59 -7.65 3.23 11.05
CA ASN A 59 -6.78 2.41 11.90
C ASN A 59 -5.65 1.75 11.10
N ALA A 60 -5.92 1.30 9.88
CA ALA A 60 -4.94 0.70 9.00
C ALA A 60 -3.88 1.72 8.54
N MET A 61 -4.28 2.94 8.20
CA MET A 61 -3.35 4.02 7.81
C MET A 61 -2.38 4.36 8.94
N TYR A 62 -2.87 4.46 10.19
CA TYR A 62 -2.00 4.70 11.35
C TYR A 62 -1.01 3.58 11.61
N ARG A 63 -1.42 2.31 11.46
CA ARG A 63 -0.53 1.15 11.66
C ARG A 63 0.69 1.16 10.74
N ILE A 64 0.55 1.75 9.55
CA ILE A 64 1.64 1.82 8.57
C ILE A 64 2.37 3.15 8.56
N ASP A 65 2.13 4.03 9.54
CA ASP A 65 2.72 5.36 9.66
C ASP A 65 2.36 6.30 8.48
N ILE A 66 1.12 6.28 8.01
CA ILE A 66 0.58 7.37 7.19
C ILE A 66 0.07 8.45 8.15
N SER A 67 0.49 9.71 7.94
CA SER A 67 0.12 10.81 8.82
C SER A 67 -1.33 11.26 8.58
N GLU A 68 -1.95 11.84 9.61
CA GLU A 68 -3.28 12.46 9.48
C GLU A 68 -3.33 13.51 8.36
N ASN A 69 -2.24 14.27 8.20
CA ASN A 69 -2.13 15.30 7.17
C ASN A 69 -2.14 14.68 5.76
N ASP A 70 -1.33 13.65 5.51
CA ASP A 70 -1.28 12.99 4.20
C ASP A 70 -2.64 12.35 3.85
N LEU A 71 -3.29 11.75 4.86
CA LEU A 71 -4.60 11.15 4.69
C LEU A 71 -5.70 12.20 4.45
N ALA A 72 -5.66 13.32 5.18
CA ALA A 72 -6.57 14.44 4.99
C ALA A 72 -6.41 15.06 3.59
N GLU A 73 -5.18 15.19 3.09
CA GLU A 73 -4.92 15.66 1.72
C GLU A 73 -5.57 14.72 0.69
N ALA A 74 -5.38 13.40 0.84
CA ALA A 74 -5.99 12.42 -0.05
C ALA A 74 -7.52 12.45 0.02
N LEU A 75 -8.11 12.58 1.21
CA LEU A 75 -9.57 12.67 1.42
C LEU A 75 -10.18 13.95 0.83
N ASN A 76 -9.43 15.05 0.76
CA ASN A 76 -9.88 16.31 0.17
C ASN A 76 -9.77 16.33 -1.37
N THR A 77 -9.41 15.21 -1.99
CA THR A 77 -9.37 15.11 -3.45
C THR A 77 -10.79 15.34 -4.03
N PRO A 78 -10.98 16.23 -5.02
CA PRO A 78 -12.33 16.65 -5.47
C PRO A 78 -13.23 15.53 -6.02
N ASN A 79 -12.62 14.45 -6.52
CA ASN A 79 -13.36 13.32 -7.08
C ASN A 79 -13.24 12.12 -6.13
N PRO A 80 -14.35 11.55 -5.62
CA PRO A 80 -14.34 10.35 -4.78
C PRO A 80 -13.58 9.17 -5.40
N GLU A 81 -13.63 9.01 -6.72
CA GLU A 81 -12.86 7.98 -7.44
C GLU A 81 -11.34 8.18 -7.29
N ASN A 82 -10.91 9.44 -7.21
CA ASN A 82 -9.51 9.77 -7.04
C ASN A 82 -9.09 9.68 -5.57
N VAL A 83 -9.98 9.91 -4.60
CA VAL A 83 -9.67 9.74 -3.16
C VAL A 83 -9.15 8.33 -2.88
N ALA A 84 -9.87 7.30 -3.32
CA ALA A 84 -9.45 5.92 -3.11
C ALA A 84 -8.11 5.61 -3.79
N SER A 85 -7.90 6.14 -5.00
CA SER A 85 -6.67 5.99 -5.78
C SER A 85 -5.46 6.67 -5.11
N GLU A 86 -5.66 7.86 -4.53
CA GLU A 86 -4.61 8.61 -3.81
C GLU A 86 -4.22 7.91 -2.51
N ILE A 87 -5.19 7.42 -1.75
CA ILE A 87 -4.93 6.62 -0.55
C ILE A 87 -4.19 5.32 -0.93
N ALA A 88 -4.60 4.61 -1.98
CA ALA A 88 -3.89 3.43 -2.46
C ALA A 88 -2.42 3.76 -2.83
N SER A 89 -2.20 4.92 -3.45
CA SER A 89 -0.86 5.41 -3.77
C SER A 89 -0.04 5.72 -2.52
N LEU A 90 -0.64 6.29 -1.47
CA LEU A 90 0.03 6.52 -0.19
C LEU A 90 0.50 5.21 0.46
N VAL A 91 -0.37 4.20 0.49
CA VAL A 91 -0.04 2.87 1.03
C VAL A 91 1.13 2.25 0.26
N ILE A 92 1.06 2.21 -1.08
CA ILE A 92 2.13 1.66 -1.92
C ILE A 92 3.45 2.40 -1.69
N ARG A 93 3.44 3.74 -1.70
CA ARG A 93 4.65 4.55 -1.46
C ARG A 93 5.25 4.25 -0.09
N ARG A 94 4.41 4.11 0.93
CA ARG A 94 4.85 3.85 2.31
C ARG A 94 5.52 2.48 2.45
N GLU A 95 4.93 1.44 1.88
CA GLU A 95 5.47 0.07 1.91
C GLU A 95 6.73 -0.09 1.06
N MET A 96 6.75 0.52 -0.14
CA MET A 96 7.97 0.58 -0.95
C MET A 96 9.12 1.26 -0.20
N LYS A 97 8.86 2.36 0.52
CA LYS A 97 9.87 3.02 1.35
C LYS A 97 10.39 2.11 2.47
N LYS A 98 9.53 1.30 3.09
CA LYS A 98 9.96 0.28 4.08
C LYS A 98 10.87 -0.77 3.42
N MET A 99 10.49 -1.28 2.25
CA MET A 99 11.31 -2.24 1.48
C MET A 99 12.69 -1.68 1.14
N GLU A 100 12.75 -0.47 0.58
CA GLU A 100 14.01 0.21 0.24
C GLU A 100 14.88 0.43 1.49
N THR A 101 14.27 0.88 2.59
CA THR A 101 14.97 1.05 3.88
C THR A 101 15.57 -0.27 4.37
N ARG A 102 14.79 -1.36 4.37
CA ARG A 102 15.27 -2.69 4.79
C ARG A 102 16.40 -3.18 3.89
N LYS A 103 16.30 -3.02 2.56
CA LYS A 103 17.36 -3.38 1.60
C LYS A 103 18.66 -2.61 1.88
N LYS A 104 18.56 -1.32 2.19
CA LYS A 104 19.72 -0.46 2.51
C LYS A 104 20.46 -0.90 3.78
N TYR A 105 19.74 -1.33 4.81
CA TYR A 105 20.36 -1.75 6.07
C TYR A 105 20.71 -3.26 6.11
N SER A 106 20.04 -4.10 5.33
CA SER A 106 20.38 -5.53 5.23
C SER A 106 21.67 -5.78 4.45
N SER A 107 22.00 -4.90 3.50
CA SER A 107 23.26 -4.91 2.75
C SER A 107 24.44 -4.31 3.52
N GLY A 108 24.16 -3.56 4.60
CA GLY A 108 25.15 -2.98 5.51
C GLY A 108 25.55 -3.90 6.67
N LYS A 109 25.61 -5.23 6.47
CA LYS A 109 26.17 -6.15 7.48
C LYS A 109 27.69 -5.92 7.57
N SER A 110 28.08 -4.81 8.21
CA SER A 110 29.41 -4.56 8.71
C SER A 110 29.65 -5.54 9.85
N ILE A 111 30.55 -6.48 9.61
CA ILE A 111 31.62 -6.87 10.53
C ILE A 111 31.76 -5.88 11.70
N PHE A 112 31.23 -6.28 12.85
CA PHE A 112 31.76 -6.04 14.19
C PHE A 112 31.42 -7.26 15.02
#